data_AF-A0A962FJU9-F1
#
_entry.id   AF-A0A962FJU9-F1
#
_cell.length_a   1.000
_cell.length_b   1.000
_cell.length_c   1.000
_cell.angle_alpha   90.00
_cell.angle_beta   90.00
_cell.angle_gamma   90.00
#
_symmetry.space_group_name_H-M   'P 1'
#
loop_
_entity.id
_entity.type
_entity.pdbx_description
1 polymer ?
#
loop_
_entity_poly.entity_id
_entity_poly.type
_entity_poly.pdbx_seq_one_letter_code
_entity_poly.pdbx_strand_id
1 'polypeptide(L)'
;LRDKDIIWMCVSCNKCTYVCPRDVAPEGVMKATSHWLELKGYTPKSPSMIFDEVFSEQVIARGKIEDTEVLKDFLQRTKQPLLQDWLKQIVWQVATKLPIAWGIKSMWAMVFKPKTNNWGKARAAIEDYIHEQEAKHRTALKLDKPRAANDDRPSHPAHRAAAE
;
A
#
# COMPACT_ATOMS: atom_id res chain seq x y z
N LEU A 1 20.63 -10.18 -6.10
CA LEU A 1 20.38 -9.49 -7.39
C LEU A 1 21.22 -8.22 -7.42
N ARG A 2 22.02 -8.01 -8.46
CA ARG A 2 22.87 -6.82 -8.60
C ARG A 2 22.02 -5.59 -8.91
N ASP A 3 22.35 -4.45 -8.31
CA ASP A 3 21.79 -3.12 -8.57
C ASP A 3 20.26 -2.99 -8.47
N LYS A 4 19.62 -3.87 -7.69
CA LYS A 4 18.16 -3.88 -7.50
C LYS A 4 17.64 -2.55 -6.95
N ASP A 5 18.46 -1.82 -6.21
CA ASP A 5 18.12 -0.56 -5.56
C ASP A 5 18.02 0.61 -6.57
N ILE A 6 18.61 0.49 -7.78
CA ILE A 6 18.48 1.51 -8.85
C ILE A 6 17.04 1.59 -9.35
N ILE A 7 16.34 0.45 -9.40
CA ILE A 7 14.94 0.40 -9.84
C ILE A 7 14.03 1.25 -8.93
N TRP A 8 14.35 1.32 -7.63
CA TRP A 8 13.60 2.06 -6.61
C TRP A 8 13.78 3.58 -6.65
N MET A 9 14.72 4.09 -7.45
CA MET A 9 14.90 5.53 -7.65
C MET A 9 13.93 6.12 -8.68
N CYS A 10 13.16 5.28 -9.39
CA CYS A 10 12.15 5.76 -10.34
C CYS A 10 10.98 6.44 -9.60
N VAL A 11 10.81 7.74 -9.80
CA VAL A 11 9.72 8.53 -9.20
C VAL A 11 8.46 8.62 -10.07
N SER A 12 8.35 7.78 -11.11
CA SER A 12 7.20 7.76 -12.05
C SER A 12 6.88 9.13 -12.68
N CYS A 13 7.89 9.97 -12.93
CA CYS A 13 7.70 11.29 -13.53
C CYS A 13 7.38 11.28 -15.03
N ASN A 14 7.38 10.10 -15.68
CA ASN A 14 7.08 9.88 -17.10
C ASN A 14 7.98 10.60 -18.12
N LYS A 15 8.97 11.38 -17.68
CA LYS A 15 9.88 12.12 -18.58
C LYS A 15 10.62 11.21 -19.57
N CYS A 16 11.05 10.04 -19.12
CA CYS A 16 11.77 9.07 -19.96
C CYS A 16 10.89 8.49 -21.08
N THR A 17 9.59 8.31 -20.84
CA THR A 17 8.63 7.88 -21.86
C THR A 17 8.42 8.99 -22.90
N TYR A 18 8.16 10.22 -22.45
CA TYR A 18 7.84 11.32 -23.36
C TYR A 18 9.02 11.82 -24.21
N VAL A 19 10.26 11.70 -23.71
CA VAL A 19 11.44 12.14 -24.45
C VAL A 19 11.98 11.06 -25.41
N CYS A 20 11.45 9.83 -25.36
CA CYS A 20 12.04 8.71 -26.09
C CYS A 20 11.80 8.85 -27.61
N PRO A 21 12.86 8.99 -28.44
CA PRO A 21 12.70 9.11 -29.88
C PRO A 21 12.30 7.79 -30.56
N ARG A 22 12.35 6.67 -29.82
CA ARG A 22 12.00 5.34 -30.31
C ARG A 22 10.64 4.86 -29.82
N ASP A 23 9.83 5.75 -29.24
CA ASP A 23 8.50 5.46 -28.71
C ASP A 23 8.46 4.23 -27.79
N VAL A 24 9.49 4.11 -26.95
CA VAL A 24 9.55 3.10 -25.90
C VAL A 24 8.86 3.66 -24.67
N ALA A 25 8.34 2.79 -23.81
CA ALA A 25 7.82 3.14 -22.49
C ALA A 25 8.76 2.71 -21.34
N PRO A 26 9.96 3.35 -21.15
CA PRO A 26 10.86 2.98 -20.06
C PRO A 26 10.23 3.08 -18.67
N GLU A 27 9.34 4.04 -18.42
CA GLU A 27 8.65 4.15 -17.13
C GLU A 27 7.86 2.88 -16.82
N GLY A 28 7.10 2.37 -17.80
CA GLY A 28 6.33 1.13 -17.65
C GLY A 28 7.22 -0.09 -17.39
N VAL A 29 8.38 -0.17 -18.05
CA VAL A 29 9.37 -1.24 -17.81
C VAL A 29 9.93 -1.13 -16.39
N MET A 30 10.29 0.06 -15.93
CA MET A 30 10.82 0.28 -14.58
C MET A 30 9.79 -0.10 -13.51
N LYS A 31 8.52 0.30 -13.71
CA LYS A 31 7.41 -0.03 -12.79
C LYS A 31 7.06 -1.52 -12.79
N ALA A 32 7.05 -2.18 -13.95
CA ALA A 32 6.87 -3.62 -14.02
C ALA A 32 8.03 -4.37 -13.33
N THR A 33 9.25 -3.85 -13.47
CA THR A 33 10.44 -4.42 -12.81
C THR A 33 10.39 -4.23 -11.29
N SER A 34 9.96 -3.07 -10.78
CA SER A 34 9.80 -2.86 -9.34
C SER A 34 8.76 -3.83 -8.75
N HIS A 35 7.61 -3.94 -9.41
CA HIS A 35 6.55 -4.87 -9.00
C HIS A 35 7.00 -6.34 -9.08
N TRP A 36 7.80 -6.70 -10.08
CA TRP A 36 8.43 -8.03 -10.15
C TRP A 36 9.34 -8.31 -8.96
N LEU A 37 10.16 -7.33 -8.55
CA LEU A 37 11.05 -7.45 -7.39
C LEU A 37 10.28 -7.62 -6.08
N GLU A 38 9.19 -6.88 -5.92
CA GLU A 38 8.27 -6.99 -4.78
C GLU A 38 7.67 -8.39 -4.69
N LEU A 39 7.07 -8.89 -5.77
CA LEU A 39 6.45 -10.21 -5.82
C LEU A 39 7.45 -11.35 -5.61
N LYS A 40 8.71 -11.14 -5.98
CA LYS A 40 9.81 -12.07 -5.72
C LYS A 40 10.41 -11.92 -4.32
N GLY A 41 9.99 -10.92 -3.53
CA GLY A 41 10.47 -10.70 -2.17
C GLY A 41 11.90 -10.13 -2.07
N TYR A 42 12.42 -9.54 -3.15
CA TYR A 42 13.77 -8.92 -3.15
C TYR A 42 13.79 -7.53 -2.54
N THR A 43 12.62 -6.95 -2.29
CA THR A 43 12.46 -5.62 -1.69
C THR A 43 11.74 -5.72 -0.35
N PRO A 44 12.27 -5.10 0.72
CA PRO A 44 11.53 -4.94 1.95
C PRO A 44 10.31 -4.01 1.76
N LYS A 45 9.26 -4.21 2.55
CA LYS A 45 8.14 -3.27 2.58
C LYS A 45 8.61 -1.87 2.99
N SER A 46 8.36 -0.90 2.13
CA SER A 46 8.63 0.51 2.41
C SER A 46 7.47 1.11 3.22
N PRO A 47 7.69 2.23 3.92
CA PRO A 47 6.60 2.96 4.57
C PRO A 47 5.46 3.31 3.61
N SER A 48 5.78 3.66 2.35
CA SER A 48 4.76 3.95 1.34
C SER A 48 3.88 2.73 1.05
N MET A 49 4.47 1.54 0.90
CA MET A 49 3.68 0.30 0.73
C MET A 49 2.79 0.03 1.94
N ILE A 50 3.29 0.27 3.16
CA ILE A 50 2.49 0.10 4.38
C ILE A 50 1.32 1.08 4.41
N PHE A 51 1.54 2.32 3.99
CA PHE A 51 0.47 3.31 3.87
C PHE A 51 -0.57 2.88 2.83
N ASP A 52 -0.14 2.46 1.65
CA ASP A 52 -1.02 2.02 0.56
C ASP A 52 -1.87 0.81 0.99
N GLU A 53 -1.31 -0.13 1.76
CA GLU A 53 -2.03 -1.25 2.36
C GLU A 53 -3.11 -0.78 3.34
N VAL A 54 -2.75 0.05 4.32
CA VAL A 54 -3.69 0.60 5.32
C VAL A 54 -4.83 1.36 4.64
N PHE A 55 -4.50 2.19 3.65
CA PHE A 55 -5.46 2.96 2.88
C PHE A 55 -6.40 2.02 2.10
N SER A 56 -5.83 1.10 1.33
CA SER A 56 -6.58 0.21 0.44
C SER A 56 -7.48 -0.75 1.21
N GLU A 57 -7.03 -1.27 2.35
CA GLU A 57 -7.84 -2.12 3.23
C GLU A 57 -9.13 -1.40 3.67
N GLN A 58 -9.06 -0.12 4.03
CA GLN A 58 -10.24 0.66 4.41
C GLN A 58 -11.16 0.94 3.21
N VAL A 59 -10.59 1.32 2.07
CA VAL A 59 -11.34 1.56 0.84
C VAL A 59 -12.07 0.29 0.38
N ILE A 60 -11.40 -0.85 0.34
CA ILE A 60 -12.00 -2.13 -0.05
C ILE A 60 -13.08 -2.52 0.97
N ALA A 61 -12.80 -2.41 2.27
CA ALA A 61 -13.74 -2.84 3.30
C ALA A 61 -15.02 -1.98 3.38
N ARG A 62 -14.89 -0.65 3.24
CA ARG A 62 -15.96 0.32 3.56
C ARG A 62 -16.30 1.29 2.44
N GLY A 63 -15.45 1.43 1.42
CA GLY A 63 -15.56 2.41 0.33
C GLY A 63 -15.26 3.84 0.77
N LYS A 64 -14.88 4.04 2.03
CA LYS A 64 -14.52 5.32 2.64
C LYS A 64 -13.34 5.09 3.57
N ILE A 65 -12.43 6.07 3.55
CA ILE A 65 -11.34 6.15 4.50
C ILE A 65 -11.77 6.95 5.73
N GLU A 66 -11.14 6.67 6.86
CA GLU A 66 -11.14 7.56 8.01
C GLU A 66 -9.68 7.95 8.30
N ASP A 67 -9.36 9.22 8.08
CA ASP A 67 -7.97 9.72 8.09
C ASP A 67 -7.25 9.45 9.42
N THR A 68 -7.96 9.48 10.54
CA THR A 68 -7.39 9.23 11.88
C THR A 68 -7.00 7.76 12.05
N GLU A 69 -7.85 6.83 11.61
CA GLU A 69 -7.58 5.39 11.58
C GLU A 69 -6.44 5.08 10.62
N VAL A 70 -6.42 5.68 9.42
CA VAL A 70 -5.30 5.52 8.48
C VAL A 70 -3.99 5.95 9.11
N LEU A 71 -3.95 7.15 9.70
CA LEU A 71 -2.74 7.68 10.36
C LEU A 71 -2.31 6.80 11.52
N LYS A 72 -3.25 6.39 12.38
CA LYS A 72 -2.97 5.53 13.53
C LYS A 72 -2.40 4.19 13.09
N ASP A 73 -3.05 3.52 12.15
CA ASP A 73 -2.65 2.19 11.68
C ASP A 73 -1.29 2.26 10.95
N PHE A 74 -1.06 3.31 10.15
CA PHE A 74 0.24 3.57 9.52
C PHE A 74 1.35 3.73 10.56
N LEU A 75 1.17 4.59 11.56
CA LEU A 75 2.16 4.82 12.61
C LEU A 75 2.42 3.55 13.43
N GLN A 76 1.37 2.77 13.72
CA GLN A 76 1.50 1.49 14.42
C GLN A 76 2.29 0.46 13.60
N ARG A 77 1.95 0.27 12.32
CA ARG A 77 2.63 -0.69 11.43
C ARG A 77 4.08 -0.29 11.14
N THR A 78 4.37 1.00 11.07
CA THR A 78 5.73 1.54 10.92
C THR A 78 6.50 1.66 12.24
N LYS A 79 5.89 1.30 13.38
CA LYS A 79 6.47 1.38 14.72
C LYS A 79 6.93 2.79 15.12
N GLN A 80 6.29 3.82 14.57
CA GLN A 80 6.55 5.20 14.93
C GLN A 80 5.76 5.58 16.19
N PRO A 81 6.26 6.53 17.01
CA PRO A 81 5.49 7.04 18.14
C PRO A 81 4.17 7.69 17.67
N LEU A 82 3.07 7.38 18.35
CA LEU A 82 1.76 7.97 18.07
C LEU A 82 1.64 9.43 18.53
N LEU A 83 2.52 9.89 19.42
CA LEU A 83 2.53 11.25 19.97
C LEU A 83 3.79 12.00 19.57
N GLN A 84 3.93 12.28 18.28
CA GLN A 84 5.03 13.07 17.74
C GLN A 84 4.82 14.57 18.05
N ASP A 85 5.89 15.33 18.24
CA ASP A 85 5.77 16.73 18.68
C ASP A 85 5.08 17.63 17.64
N TRP A 86 5.34 17.41 16.35
CA TRP A 86 4.61 18.11 15.28
C TRP A 86 3.12 17.76 15.27
N LEU A 87 2.77 16.50 15.57
CA LEU A 87 1.37 16.06 15.61
C LEU A 87 0.64 16.71 16.80
N LYS A 88 1.29 16.84 17.96
CA LYS A 88 0.74 17.59 19.10
C LYS A 88 0.46 19.04 18.74
N GLN A 89 1.36 19.68 18.00
CA GLN A 89 1.18 21.07 17.54
C GLN A 89 -0.02 21.19 16.59
N ILE A 90 -0.17 20.27 15.63
CA ILE A 90 -1.33 20.24 14.74
C ILE A 90 -2.62 20.06 15.54
N VAL A 91 -2.66 19.08 16.44
CA VAL A 91 -3.84 18.83 17.28
C VAL A 91 -4.19 20.05 18.14
N TRP A 92 -3.20 20.73 18.71
CA TRP A 92 -3.39 21.96 19.46
C TRP A 92 -3.94 23.11 18.61
N GLN A 93 -3.39 23.34 17.43
CA GLN A 93 -3.87 24.37 16.50
C GLN A 93 -5.28 24.07 16.02
N VAL A 94 -5.58 22.81 15.72
CA VAL A 94 -6.91 22.34 15.33
C VAL A 94 -7.89 22.58 16.48
N ALA A 95 -7.57 22.15 17.70
CA ALA A 95 -8.45 22.29 18.85
C ALA A 95 -8.76 23.76 19.22
N THR A 96 -7.81 24.68 18.99
CA THR A 96 -7.98 26.10 19.31
C THR A 96 -8.70 26.90 18.22
N LYS A 97 -8.80 26.38 16.99
CA LYS A 97 -9.32 27.12 15.83
C LYS A 97 -10.56 26.50 15.18
N LEU A 98 -10.81 25.21 15.34
CA LEU A 98 -11.96 24.54 14.74
C LEU A 98 -13.18 24.48 15.67
N PRO A 99 -14.41 24.55 15.12
CA PRO A 99 -15.62 24.40 15.92
C PRO A 99 -15.69 23.03 16.63
N ILE A 100 -16.12 23.03 17.88
CA ILE A 100 -16.24 21.80 18.71
C ILE A 100 -17.13 20.74 18.04
N ALA A 101 -18.17 21.16 17.32
CA ALA A 101 -19.06 20.26 16.59
C ALA A 101 -18.31 19.34 15.59
N TRP A 102 -17.25 19.85 14.95
CA TRP A 102 -16.42 19.04 14.06
C TRP A 102 -15.61 18.00 14.83
N GLY A 103 -15.04 18.36 15.98
CA GLY A 103 -14.34 17.43 16.85
C GLY A 103 -15.23 16.28 17.33
N ILE A 104 -16.46 16.59 17.75
CA ILE A 104 -17.46 15.58 18.14
C ILE A 104 -17.78 14.66 16.96
N LYS A 105 -18.01 15.22 15.76
CA LYS A 105 -18.29 14.44 14.55
C LYS A 105 -17.12 13.51 14.17
N SER A 106 -15.89 13.99 14.27
CA SER A 106 -14.69 13.18 13.99
C SER A 106 -14.52 12.06 15.02
N MET A 107 -14.72 12.34 16.32
CA MET A 107 -14.73 11.29 17.35
C MET A 107 -15.82 10.25 17.09
N TRP A 108 -17.01 10.70 16.67
CA TRP A 108 -18.10 9.78 16.32
C TRP A 108 -17.76 8.91 15.10
N ALA A 109 -17.11 9.47 14.08
CA ALA A 109 -16.64 8.71 12.92
C ALA A 109 -15.54 7.70 13.26
N MET A 110 -14.72 7.97 14.29
CA MET A 110 -13.70 7.03 14.75
C MET A 110 -14.30 5.79 15.44
N VAL A 111 -15.41 5.98 16.18
CA VAL A 111 -16.15 4.88 16.82
C VAL A 111 -17.06 4.17 15.82
N PHE A 112 -17.87 4.94 15.09
CA PHE A 112 -18.79 4.47 14.06
C PHE A 112 -18.23 4.78 12.68
N LYS A 113 -17.36 3.88 12.23
CA LYS A 113 -16.58 4.03 11.01
C LYS A 113 -17.51 4.20 9.80
N PRO A 114 -17.36 5.30 9.02
CA PRO A 114 -18.26 5.59 7.93
C PRO A 114 -18.15 4.51 6.85
N LYS A 115 -19.30 4.09 6.33
CA LYS A 115 -19.40 3.13 5.23
C LYS A 115 -20.20 3.71 4.07
N THR A 116 -19.84 3.35 2.86
CA THR A 116 -20.59 3.73 1.66
C THR A 116 -21.84 2.87 1.53
N ASN A 117 -22.96 3.47 1.16
CA ASN A 117 -24.21 2.73 0.98
C ASN A 117 -24.08 1.73 -0.16
N ASN A 118 -24.65 0.53 0.02
CA ASN A 118 -24.63 -0.55 -0.97
C ASN A 118 -23.22 -0.94 -1.49
N TRP A 119 -22.18 -0.75 -0.67
CA TRP A 119 -20.78 -1.00 -1.06
C TRP A 119 -20.45 -2.47 -1.35
N GLY A 120 -21.27 -3.42 -0.84
CA GLY A 120 -20.96 -4.85 -0.92
C GLY A 120 -20.73 -5.37 -2.34
N LYS A 121 -21.51 -4.89 -3.32
CA LYS A 121 -21.35 -5.31 -4.73
C LYS A 121 -20.04 -4.79 -5.35
N ALA A 122 -19.72 -3.52 -5.09
CA ALA A 122 -18.47 -2.92 -5.56
C ALA A 122 -17.26 -3.58 -4.90
N ARG A 123 -17.34 -3.82 -3.59
CA ARG A 123 -16.32 -4.56 -2.84
C ARG A 123 -16.06 -5.95 -3.44
N ALA A 124 -17.11 -6.74 -3.68
CA ALA A 124 -16.96 -8.08 -4.24
C ALA A 124 -16.28 -8.04 -5.61
N ALA A 125 -16.70 -7.12 -6.51
CA ALA A 125 -16.07 -6.98 -7.82
C ALA A 125 -14.58 -6.57 -7.74
N ILE A 126 -14.23 -5.70 -6.77
CA ILE A 126 -12.84 -5.30 -6.54
C ILE A 126 -12.02 -6.49 -6.00
N GLU A 127 -12.55 -7.23 -5.00
CA GLU A 127 -11.90 -8.40 -4.43
C GLU A 127 -11.70 -9.50 -5.49
N ASP A 128 -12.72 -9.79 -6.30
CA ASP A 128 -12.64 -10.75 -7.41
C ASP A 128 -11.54 -10.36 -8.40
N TYR A 129 -11.48 -9.08 -8.79
CA TYR A 129 -10.44 -8.59 -9.70
C TYR A 129 -9.05 -8.66 -9.07
N ILE A 130 -8.89 -8.28 -7.80
CA ILE A 130 -7.61 -8.37 -7.09
C ILE A 130 -7.13 -9.82 -7.06
N HIS A 131 -8.00 -10.76 -6.67
CA HIS A 131 -7.66 -12.18 -6.64
C HIS A 131 -7.31 -12.72 -8.04
N GLU A 132 -8.04 -12.32 -9.07
CA GLU A 132 -7.73 -12.71 -10.45
C GLU A 132 -6.35 -12.19 -10.89
N GLN A 133 -6.03 -10.92 -10.60
CA GLN A 133 -4.73 -10.33 -10.95
C GLN A 133 -3.59 -10.94 -10.14
N GLU A 134 -3.76 -11.13 -8.84
CA GLU A 134 -2.77 -11.80 -7.98
C GLU A 134 -2.49 -13.22 -8.46
N ALA A 135 -3.52 -13.99 -8.84
CA ALA A 135 -3.36 -15.33 -9.40
C ALA A 135 -2.59 -15.30 -10.73
N LYS A 136 -2.91 -14.36 -11.63
CA LYS A 136 -2.17 -14.16 -12.89
C LYS A 136 -0.70 -13.82 -12.62
N HIS A 137 -0.43 -12.91 -11.69
CA HIS A 137 0.93 -12.52 -11.32
C HIS A 137 1.72 -13.70 -10.73
N ARG A 138 1.13 -14.46 -9.80
CA ARG A 138 1.79 -15.63 -9.18
C ARG A 138 2.09 -16.72 -10.20
N THR A 139 1.13 -16.99 -11.09
CA THR A 139 1.29 -17.96 -12.19
C THR A 139 2.40 -17.54 -13.14
N ALA A 140 2.40 -16.28 -13.60
CA ALA A 140 3.42 -15.73 -14.50
C ALA A 140 4.83 -15.83 -13.90
N LEU A 141 4.94 -15.65 -12.58
CA LEU A 141 6.20 -15.72 -11.85
C LEU A 141 6.56 -17.11 -11.34
N LYS A 142 5.71 -18.13 -11.57
CA LYS A 142 5.87 -19.51 -11.07
C LYS A 142 6.10 -19.55 -9.55
N LEU A 143 5.39 -18.71 -8.79
CA LEU A 143 5.55 -18.62 -7.33
C LEU A 143 4.87 -19.76 -6.57
N ASP A 144 3.97 -20.50 -7.22
CA ASP A 144 3.26 -21.63 -6.63
C ASP A 144 4.08 -22.93 -6.57
N LYS A 145 5.28 -22.93 -7.17
CA LYS A 145 6.20 -24.07 -7.13
C LYS A 145 7.11 -23.99 -5.88
N PRO A 146 7.47 -25.13 -5.27
CA PRO A 146 8.40 -25.15 -4.16
C PRO A 146 9.71 -24.47 -4.55
N ARG A 147 10.23 -23.68 -3.61
CA ARG A 147 11.44 -22.87 -3.79
C ARG A 147 12.61 -23.78 -4.15
N ALA A 148 13.33 -23.47 -5.23
CA ALA A 148 14.50 -24.23 -5.63
C ALA A 148 15.59 -24.15 -4.55
N ALA A 149 16.38 -25.21 -4.37
CA ALA A 149 17.39 -25.29 -3.31
C ALA A 149 18.47 -24.19 -3.38
N ASN A 150 18.71 -23.61 -4.58
CA ASN A 150 19.72 -22.57 -4.83
C ASN A 150 19.12 -21.15 -4.92
N ASP A 151 17.97 -20.93 -4.28
CA ASP A 151 17.25 -19.67 -4.38
C ASP A 151 17.65 -18.73 -3.23
N ASP A 152 18.33 -17.63 -3.56
CA ASP A 152 18.83 -16.62 -2.59
C ASP A 152 17.78 -15.56 -2.18
N ARG A 153 16.49 -15.76 -2.48
CA ARG A 153 15.42 -14.80 -2.09
C ARG A 153 15.32 -14.62 -0.56
N PRO A 154 15.17 -13.41 -0.02
CA PRO A 154 14.83 -13.24 1.40
C PRO A 154 13.54 -14.02 1.75
N SER A 155 13.51 -14.71 2.89
CA SER A 155 12.28 -15.33 3.40
C SER A 155 11.33 -14.25 3.93
N HIS A 156 10.49 -13.70 3.05
CA HIS A 156 9.48 -12.71 3.47
C HIS A 156 8.34 -13.41 4.23
N PRO A 157 7.86 -12.88 5.38
CA PRO A 157 6.81 -13.51 6.20
C PRO A 157 5.49 -13.74 5.45
N ALA A 158 5.23 -12.99 4.38
CA ALA A 158 4.08 -13.21 3.49
C ALA A 158 4.08 -14.59 2.80
N HIS A 159 5.24 -15.24 2.68
CA HIS A 159 5.34 -16.60 2.13
C HIS A 159 5.16 -17.71 3.18
N ARG A 160 5.07 -17.38 4.47
CA ARG A 160 4.78 -18.38 5.53
C ARG A 160 3.28 -18.64 5.71
N ALA A 161 2.42 -17.67 5.40
CA ALA A 161 0.97 -17.79 5.63
C ALA A 161 0.24 -18.74 4.66
N ALA A 162 0.93 -19.28 3.65
CA ALA A 162 0.35 -20.22 2.68
C ALA A 162 0.75 -21.69 2.96
N ALA A 163 1.38 -21.97 4.10
CA ALA A 163 1.89 -23.30 4.47
C ALA A 163 1.27 -23.86 5.76
N GLU A 164 0.19 -23.24 6.26
CA GLU A 164 -0.64 -23.76 7.37
C GLU A 164 -2.10 -23.85 6.94
#